data_AF-A0A660YW04-F1
#
_entry.id   AF-A0A660YW04-F1
#
_cell.length_a   1.000
_cell.length_b   1.000
_cell.length_c   1.000
_cell.angle_alpha   90.00
_cell.angle_beta   90.00
_cell.angle_gamma   90.00
#
_symmetry.space_group_name_H-M   'P 1'
#
loop_
_entity.id
_entity.type
_entity.pdbx_description
1 polymer ?
#
loop_
_entity_poly.entity_id
_entity_poly.type
_entity_poly.pdbx_seq_one_letter_code
_entity_poly.pdbx_strand_id
1 'polypeptide(L)'
;VLIHLNTFGVSSNKFVKVFDLLSIEDESIVIGKTDKEKVGFIGSNSLNEEIYKEFFLSKLNYEKYLADVSNKDNFVNVLTGFLAINDMEDFKSLYDELSKKESLEYCSEEMHERFTHLFIEYREQLK
;
A
#
# COMPACT_ATOMS: atom_id res chain seq x y z
N VAL A 1 -10.41 -4.24 5.71
CA VAL A 1 -9.17 -3.70 5.09
C VAL A 1 -8.21 -4.85 4.85
N LEU A 2 -7.69 -4.98 3.63
CA LEU A 2 -6.68 -5.96 3.23
C LEU A 2 -5.48 -5.20 2.66
N ILE A 3 -4.26 -5.57 3.08
CA ILE A 3 -3.02 -4.91 2.68
C ILE A 3 -2.11 -5.95 2.03
N HIS A 4 -1.52 -5.63 0.89
CA HIS A 4 -0.53 -6.51 0.27
C HIS A 4 0.75 -6.50 1.11
N LEU A 5 1.30 -7.68 1.37
CA LEU A 5 2.48 -7.87 2.22
C LEU A 5 3.72 -7.08 1.77
N ASN A 6 3.76 -6.68 0.51
CA ASN A 6 4.86 -5.92 -0.06
C ASN A 6 4.63 -4.40 -0.07
N THR A 7 3.59 -3.91 0.60
CA THR A 7 3.24 -2.48 0.66
C THR A 7 3.89 -1.82 1.88
N PHE A 8 4.52 -0.67 1.65
CA PHE A 8 5.16 0.20 2.64
C PHE A 8 4.49 1.58 2.68
N GLY A 9 4.71 2.32 3.77
CA GLY A 9 4.17 3.67 3.95
C GLY A 9 2.80 3.71 4.62
N VAL A 10 2.35 2.62 5.25
CA VAL A 10 1.09 2.55 6.00
C VAL A 10 1.34 2.89 7.47
N SER A 11 1.30 4.17 7.82
CA SER A 11 1.43 4.63 9.21
C SER A 11 0.11 4.52 9.97
N SER A 12 0.18 4.59 11.30
CA SER A 12 -1.01 4.62 12.17
C SER A 12 -1.99 5.74 11.80
N ASN A 13 -1.47 6.92 11.45
CA ASN A 13 -2.31 8.06 11.01
C ASN A 13 -3.04 7.75 9.71
N LYS A 14 -2.40 7.04 8.77
CA LYS A 14 -3.06 6.60 7.55
C LYS A 14 -4.12 5.55 7.83
N PHE A 15 -3.89 4.62 8.77
CA PHE A 15 -4.92 3.68 9.21
C PHE A 15 -6.15 4.39 9.77
N VAL A 16 -5.96 5.37 10.66
CA VAL A 16 -7.07 6.19 11.19
C VAL A 16 -7.85 6.83 10.06
N LYS A 17 -7.16 7.48 9.12
CA LYS A 17 -7.80 8.09 7.95
C LYS A 17 -8.57 7.07 7.09
N VAL A 18 -8.06 5.85 6.92
CA VAL A 18 -8.78 4.77 6.22
C VAL A 18 -10.09 4.46 6.95
N PHE A 19 -10.06 4.30 8.27
CA PHE A 19 -11.26 3.99 9.04
C PHE A 19 -12.26 5.15 9.06
N ASP A 20 -11.80 6.40 9.14
CA ASP A 20 -12.67 7.57 9.06
C ASP A 20 -13.44 7.60 7.72
N LEU A 21 -12.75 7.33 6.61
CA LEU A 21 -13.38 7.27 5.28
C LEU A 21 -14.36 6.11 5.13
N LEU A 22 -14.12 5.00 5.82
CA LEU A 22 -15.01 3.83 5.84
C LEU A 22 -16.17 3.97 6.84
N SER A 23 -16.19 5.01 7.68
CA SER A 23 -17.20 5.20 8.73
C SER A 23 -18.45 5.96 8.25
N ILE A 24 -18.65 6.08 6.93
CA ILE A 24 -19.87 6.67 6.36
C ILE A 24 -20.99 5.61 6.26
N GLU A 25 -22.24 6.07 6.18
CA GLU A 25 -23.41 5.17 6.07
C GLU A 25 -23.47 4.45 4.73
N ASP A 26 -23.13 5.14 3.64
CA ASP A 26 -23.14 4.60 2.29
C ASP A 26 -21.97 3.62 2.04
N GLU A 27 -22.07 2.78 1.01
CA GLU A 27 -20.96 1.90 0.63
C GLU A 27 -19.72 2.73 0.24
N SER A 28 -18.60 2.48 0.91
CA SER A 28 -17.35 3.17 0.67
C SER A 28 -16.21 2.20 0.45
N ILE A 29 -15.36 2.54 -0.50
CA ILE A 29 -14.13 1.82 -0.82
C ILE A 29 -12.97 2.79 -0.65
N VAL A 30 -11.92 2.36 0.02
CA VAL A 30 -10.65 3.07 0.11
C VAL A 30 -9.59 2.27 -0.63
N ILE A 31 -8.93 2.90 -1.60
CA ILE A 31 -7.86 2.31 -2.40
C ILE A 31 -6.54 2.99 -2.01
N GLY A 32 -5.58 2.19 -1.56
CA GLY A 32 -4.19 2.63 -1.41
C GLY A 32 -3.44 2.51 -2.72
N LYS A 33 -3.22 3.63 -3.40
CA LYS A 33 -2.48 3.69 -4.66
C LYS A 33 -0.99 3.87 -4.40
N THR A 34 -0.19 2.98 -4.97
CA THR A 34 1.28 3.06 -4.92
C THR A 34 1.81 4.03 -5.98
N ASP A 35 3.05 4.49 -5.83
CA ASP A 35 3.71 5.38 -6.79
C ASP A 35 3.88 4.77 -8.19
N LYS A 36 3.87 3.44 -8.32
CA LYS A 36 3.92 2.71 -9.60
C LYS A 36 2.55 2.29 -10.14
N GLU A 37 1.48 3.04 -9.83
CA GLU A 37 0.11 2.80 -10.36
C GLU A 37 -0.45 1.39 -10.02
N LYS A 38 -0.01 0.80 -8.92
CA LYS A 38 -0.56 -0.44 -8.35
C LYS A 38 -1.44 -0.16 -7.15
N VAL A 39 -2.27 -1.14 -6.79
CA VAL A 39 -3.00 -1.16 -5.52
C VAL A 39 -2.14 -1.81 -4.45
N GLY A 40 -1.87 -1.08 -3.36
CA GLY A 40 -1.14 -1.59 -2.19
C GLY A 40 -2.07 -2.10 -1.09
N PHE A 41 -3.26 -1.51 -0.95
CA PHE A 41 -4.29 -2.02 -0.05
C PHE A 41 -5.69 -1.61 -0.51
N ILE A 42 -6.69 -2.32 0.02
CA ILE A 42 -8.11 -2.05 -0.19
C ILE A 42 -8.84 -2.10 1.15
N GLY A 43 -9.71 -1.14 1.38
CA GLY A 43 -10.70 -1.18 2.45
C GLY A 43 -12.11 -1.01 1.89
N SER A 44 -13.09 -1.70 2.46
CA SER A 44 -14.50 -1.42 2.25
C SER A 44 -15.25 -1.55 3.58
N ASN A 45 -16.34 -0.78 3.73
CA ASN A 45 -17.29 -0.90 4.84
C ASN A 45 -18.43 -1.90 4.53
N SER A 46 -18.49 -2.43 3.29
CA SER A 46 -19.40 -3.50 2.89
C SER A 46 -18.66 -4.84 2.73
N LEU A 47 -19.38 -5.94 2.99
CA LEU A 47 -18.90 -7.32 2.80
C LEU A 47 -19.14 -7.83 1.36
N ASN A 48 -18.97 -6.95 0.37
CA ASN A 48 -19.13 -7.33 -1.02
C ASN A 48 -17.89 -8.10 -1.51
N GLU A 49 -18.01 -9.43 -1.65
CA GLU A 49 -16.91 -10.31 -2.06
C GLU A 49 -16.28 -9.89 -3.39
N GLU A 50 -17.04 -9.29 -4.30
CA GLU A 50 -16.53 -8.84 -5.59
C GLU A 50 -15.49 -7.72 -5.47
N ILE A 51 -15.57 -6.89 -4.41
CA ILE A 51 -14.57 -5.83 -4.13
C ILE A 51 -13.21 -6.48 -3.83
N TYR A 52 -13.22 -7.62 -3.15
CA TYR A 52 -12.02 -8.29 -2.66
C TYR A 52 -11.54 -9.41 -3.59
N LYS A 53 -12.38 -9.92 -4.48
CA LYS A 53 -12.06 -11.02 -5.41
C LYS A 53 -10.80 -10.73 -6.23
N GLU A 54 -10.70 -9.53 -6.77
CA GLU A 54 -9.54 -9.11 -7.59
C GLU A 54 -8.29 -8.82 -6.73
N PHE A 55 -8.45 -8.56 -5.43
CA PHE A 55 -7.31 -8.36 -4.51
C PHE A 55 -6.38 -9.56 -4.44
N PHE A 56 -6.96 -10.75 -4.47
CA PHE A 56 -6.18 -11.99 -4.36
C PHE A 56 -5.56 -12.43 -5.69
N LEU A 57 -5.95 -11.84 -6.82
CA LEU A 57 -5.51 -12.26 -8.15
C LEU A 57 -4.15 -11.69 -8.61
N SER A 58 -3.41 -11.02 -7.71
CA SER A 58 -2.04 -10.51 -7.86
C SER A 58 -1.84 -9.39 -8.90
N LYS A 59 -0.95 -8.43 -8.58
CA LYS A 59 -0.61 -7.23 -9.39
C LYS A 59 -1.83 -6.45 -9.87
N LEU A 60 -2.69 -6.06 -8.94
CA LEU A 60 -3.78 -5.13 -9.22
C LEU A 60 -3.25 -3.83 -9.81
N ASN A 61 -3.49 -3.66 -11.11
CA ASN A 61 -3.36 -2.38 -11.78
C ASN A 61 -4.45 -1.45 -11.23
N TYR A 62 -4.03 -0.27 -10.76
CA TYR A 62 -4.93 0.69 -10.12
C TYR A 62 -6.08 1.11 -11.05
N GLU A 63 -5.80 1.43 -12.31
CA GLU A 63 -6.81 1.90 -13.26
C GLU A 63 -7.86 0.83 -13.54
N LYS A 64 -7.41 -0.41 -13.77
CA LYS A 64 -8.32 -1.54 -13.99
C LYS A 64 -9.23 -1.75 -12.78
N TYR A 65 -8.65 -1.79 -11.58
CA TYR A 65 -9.41 -1.99 -10.36
C TYR A 65 -10.39 -0.85 -10.11
N LEU A 66 -9.94 0.40 -10.29
CA LEU A 66 -10.79 1.58 -10.15
C LEU A 66 -11.98 1.50 -11.11
N ALA A 67 -11.76 1.14 -12.38
CA ALA A 67 -12.84 0.97 -13.34
C ALA A 67 -13.84 -0.11 -12.89
N ASP A 68 -13.36 -1.24 -12.38
CA ASP A 68 -14.20 -2.34 -11.92
C ASP A 68 -15.09 -1.94 -10.72
N VAL A 69 -14.55 -1.16 -9.77
CA VAL A 69 -15.30 -0.74 -8.58
C VAL A 69 -16.09 0.56 -8.74
N SER A 70 -15.74 1.42 -9.70
CA SER A 70 -16.44 2.69 -9.95
C SER A 70 -17.76 2.50 -10.71
N ASN A 71 -17.96 1.33 -11.33
CA ASN A 71 -19.22 0.98 -11.99
C ASN A 71 -20.31 0.55 -11.00
N LYS A 72 -20.05 0.64 -9.70
CA LYS A 72 -20.94 0.26 -8.61
C LYS A 72 -21.35 1.51 -7.84
N ASP A 73 -22.50 1.47 -7.18
CA ASP A 73 -23.06 2.59 -6.41
C ASP A 73 -22.33 2.78 -5.07
N ASN A 74 -21.02 3.08 -5.14
CA ASN A 74 -20.11 3.15 -4.01
C ASN A 74 -19.26 4.43 -4.07
N PHE A 75 -18.93 4.98 -2.90
CA PHE A 75 -17.97 6.08 -2.79
C PHE A 75 -16.53 5.57 -2.81
N VAL A 76 -15.79 5.89 -3.86
CA VAL A 76 -14.38 5.49 -4.00
C VAL A 76 -13.45 6.61 -3.53
N ASN A 77 -12.65 6.32 -2.51
CA ASN A 77 -11.63 7.18 -1.95
C ASN A 77 -10.24 6.64 -2.31
N VAL A 78 -9.31 7.53 -2.70
CA VAL A 78 -7.95 7.13 -3.08
C VAL A 78 -6.95 7.81 -2.16
N LEU A 79 -6.10 7.01 -1.53
CA LEU A 79 -4.95 7.48 -0.74
C LEU A 79 -3.66 7.17 -1.49
N THR A 80 -2.68 8.07 -1.40
CA THR A 80 -1.38 7.96 -2.09
C THR A 80 -0.20 7.97 -1.11
N GLY A 81 1.02 7.89 -1.65
CA GLY A 81 2.26 7.89 -0.88
C GLY A 81 2.56 6.51 -0.28
N PHE A 82 2.32 5.47 -1.06
CA PHE A 82 2.65 4.08 -0.70
C PHE A 82 3.67 3.54 -1.68
N LEU A 83 4.59 2.73 -1.17
CA LEU A 83 5.57 2.03 -1.98
C LEU A 83 5.20 0.55 -2.03
N ALA A 84 5.37 -0.12 -3.16
CA ALA A 84 5.20 -1.57 -3.25
C ALA A 84 6.46 -2.21 -3.79
N ILE A 85 7.01 -3.18 -3.05
CA ILE A 85 8.27 -3.85 -3.39
C ILE A 85 7.99 -5.10 -4.22
N ASN A 86 8.28 -5.07 -5.51
CA ASN A 86 8.03 -6.18 -6.43
C ASN A 86 9.28 -6.61 -7.20
N ASP A 87 10.26 -5.72 -7.30
CA ASP A 87 11.49 -5.95 -8.05
C ASP A 87 12.67 -5.20 -7.41
N MET A 88 13.86 -5.38 -8.01
CA MET A 88 15.09 -4.78 -7.50
C MET A 88 15.15 -3.25 -7.68
N GLU A 89 14.34 -2.68 -8.57
CA GLU A 89 14.24 -1.23 -8.69
C GLU A 89 13.42 -0.68 -7.52
N ASP A 90 12.30 -1.31 -7.19
CA ASP A 90 11.50 -0.97 -6.01
C ASP A 90 12.33 -1.08 -4.72
N PHE A 91 13.17 -2.11 -4.62
CA PHE A 91 14.07 -2.29 -3.48
C PHE A 91 15.07 -1.14 -3.33
N LYS A 92 15.57 -0.57 -4.44
CA LYS A 92 16.42 0.63 -4.39
C LYS A 92 15.62 1.84 -3.93
N SER A 93 14.38 1.99 -4.41
CA SER A 93 13.50 3.06 -3.94
C SER A 93 13.17 2.95 -2.45
N LEU A 94 13.13 1.74 -1.89
CA LEU A 94 12.94 1.53 -0.45
C LEU A 94 14.09 2.13 0.36
N TYR A 95 15.33 2.07 -0.12
CA TYR A 95 16.47 2.69 0.54
C TYR A 95 16.31 4.21 0.68
N ASP A 96 15.90 4.86 -0.43
CA ASP A 96 15.65 6.30 -0.45
C ASP A 96 14.47 6.66 0.48
N GLU A 97 13.43 5.83 0.50
CA GLU A 97 12.26 6.02 1.37
C GLU A 97 12.61 5.88 2.86
N LEU A 98 13.37 4.85 3.24
CA LEU A 98 13.80 4.61 4.63
C LEU A 98 14.83 5.63 5.14
N SER A 99 15.41 6.42 4.24
CA SER A 99 16.28 7.55 4.60
C SER A 99 15.49 8.81 4.98
N LYS A 100 14.19 8.85 4.70
CA LYS A 100 13.30 9.97 5.06
C LYS A 100 12.89 9.89 6.53
N LYS A 101 12.70 11.04 7.17
CA LYS A 101 12.28 11.12 8.58
C LYS A 101 10.87 10.54 8.78
N GLU A 102 10.02 10.70 7.78
CA GLU A 102 8.65 10.19 7.70
C GLU A 102 8.59 8.66 7.81
N SER A 103 9.67 7.95 7.47
CA SER A 103 9.72 6.49 7.56
C SER A 103 9.58 5.95 8.99
N LEU A 104 9.93 6.75 9.98
CA LEU A 104 9.78 6.41 11.40
C LEU A 104 8.30 6.27 11.81
N GLU A 105 7.36 6.79 11.02
CA GLU A 105 5.93 6.66 11.31
C GLU A 105 5.35 5.30 10.89
N TYR A 106 6.03 4.56 10.02
CA TYR A 106 5.53 3.30 9.44
C TYR A 106 6.57 2.18 9.38
N CYS A 107 7.79 2.40 9.88
CA CYS A 107 8.84 1.40 10.01
C CYS A 107 9.34 1.40 11.45
N SER A 108 9.30 0.25 12.12
CA SER A 108 9.87 0.12 13.46
C SER A 108 11.40 0.20 13.42
N GLU A 109 12.00 0.58 14.54
CA GLU A 109 13.47 0.63 14.68
C GLU A 109 14.12 -0.73 14.35
N GLU A 110 13.54 -1.83 14.85
CA GLU A 110 14.00 -3.18 14.55
C GLU A 110 13.96 -3.48 13.04
N MET A 111 12.89 -3.08 12.35
CA MET A 111 12.80 -3.30 10.90
C MET A 111 13.77 -2.40 10.14
N HIS A 112 13.98 -1.16 10.59
CA HIS A 112 14.94 -0.24 10.00
C HIS A 112 16.37 -0.80 10.07
N GLU A 113 16.77 -1.37 11.21
CA GLU A 113 18.06 -2.05 11.37
C GLU A 113 18.20 -3.25 10.43
N ARG A 114 17.17 -4.10 10.34
CA ARG A 114 17.15 -5.24 9.41
C ARG A 114 17.31 -4.81 7.95
N PHE A 115 16.62 -3.76 7.52
CA PHE A 115 16.77 -3.24 6.15
C PHE A 115 18.17 -2.66 5.93
N THR A 116 18.72 -1.96 6.92
CA THR A 116 20.08 -1.43 6.85
C THR A 116 21.12 -2.53 6.60
N HIS A 117 21.04 -3.64 7.35
CA HIS A 117 21.90 -4.80 7.10
C HIS A 117 21.72 -5.37 5.69
N LEU A 118 20.46 -5.54 5.25
CA LEU A 118 20.15 -6.04 3.92
C LEU A 118 20.73 -5.14 2.80
N PHE A 119 20.69 -3.82 2.97
CA PHE A 119 21.28 -2.88 2.00
C PHE A 119 22.81 -2.96 1.96
N ILE A 120 23.45 -3.17 3.11
CA ILE A 120 24.90 -3.37 3.18
C ILE A 120 25.30 -4.64 2.43
N GLU A 121 24.63 -5.76 2.73
CA GLU A 121 24.86 -7.05 2.07
C GLU A 121 24.66 -6.95 0.55
N TYR A 122 23.57 -6.30 0.12
CA TYR A 122 23.30 -6.07 -1.30
C TYR A 122 24.43 -5.29 -1.98
N ARG A 123 24.93 -4.23 -1.34
CA ARG A 123 26.04 -3.42 -1.88
C ARG A 123 27.34 -4.22 -1.99
N GLU A 124 27.59 -5.15 -1.07
CA GLU A 124 28.79 -6.00 -1.12
C GLU A 124 28.73 -7.01 -2.28
N GLN A 125 27.55 -7.54 -2.62
CA GLN A 125 27.38 -8.44 -3.77
C GLN A 125 27.53 -7.77 -5.14
N LEU A 126 27.42 -6.43 -5.20
CA LEU A 126 27.61 -5.66 -6.43
C LEU A 126 29.08 -5.30 -6.71
N LYS A 127 29.99 -5.58 -5.79
CA LYS A 127 31.44 -5.35 -5.92
C LYS A 127 32.15 -6.58 -6.45
#